data_AF-A0A1B8EHV2-F1
#
_entry.id   AF-A0A1B8EHV2-F1
#
_cell.length_a   1.000
_cell.length_b   1.000
_cell.length_c   1.000
_cell.angle_alpha   90.00
_cell.angle_beta   90.00
_cell.angle_gamma   90.00
#
_symmetry.space_group_name_H-M   'P 1'
#
loop_
_entity.id
_entity.type
_entity.pdbx_description
1 polymer ?
#
loop_
_entity_poly.entity_id
_entity_poly.type
_entity_poly.pdbx_seq_one_letter_code
_entity_poly.pdbx_strand_id
1 'polypeptide(L)'
;MSQLRSMVHRLIGEAQDELFGKLMVVTDEGGVPSINWDNTVNQLSETKVGWSFLDDERNKFSAHKEWWLFEQLYQEQALREQFLDDDGLLKPGAGEAYQRHVEQFLELLLILIHLCAGQPSCATEILGLRWKNTANGGVQNVIIENRLVGLVGQYHKGYRSSGNIKIIH
;
A
#
# COMPACT_ATOMS: atom_id res chain seq x y z
N MET A 1 9.10 -19.57 -20.37
CA MET A 1 9.05 -19.59 -18.88
C MET A 1 10.19 -18.82 -18.22
N SER A 2 11.46 -18.98 -18.62
CA SER A 2 12.60 -18.25 -18.01
C SER A 2 12.53 -16.73 -18.17
N GLN A 3 12.13 -16.24 -19.35
CA GLN A 3 11.99 -14.81 -19.63
C GLN A 3 10.89 -14.15 -18.78
N LEU A 4 9.71 -14.77 -18.66
CA LEU A 4 8.63 -14.27 -17.80
C LEU A 4 9.07 -14.22 -16.33
N ARG A 5 9.73 -15.26 -15.84
CA ARG A 5 10.29 -15.28 -14.48
C ARG A 5 11.28 -14.13 -14.28
N SER A 6 12.18 -13.90 -15.24
CA SER A 6 13.15 -12.81 -15.19
C SER A 6 12.47 -11.44 -15.17
N MET A 7 11.40 -11.27 -15.96
CA MET A 7 10.60 -10.04 -15.98
C MET A 7 9.94 -9.78 -14.63
N VAL A 8 9.31 -10.80 -14.03
CA VAL A 8 8.69 -10.68 -12.70
C VAL A 8 9.72 -10.33 -11.62
N HIS A 9 10.89 -10.97 -11.63
CA HIS A 9 11.96 -10.64 -10.67
C HIS A 9 12.44 -9.20 -10.83
N ARG A 10 12.53 -8.71 -12.08
CA ARG A 10 12.89 -7.31 -12.34
C ARG A 10 11.84 -6.34 -11.81
N LEU A 11 10.55 -6.62 -12.04
CA LEU A 11 9.44 -5.81 -11.50
C LEU A 11 9.43 -5.80 -9.97
N ILE A 12 9.73 -6.94 -9.33
CA ILE A 12 9.89 -7.01 -7.87
C ILE A 12 11.03 -6.09 -7.42
N GLY A 13 12.19 -6.16 -8.07
CA GLY A 13 13.32 -5.29 -7.76
C GLY A 13 12.99 -3.81 -7.93
N GLU A 14 12.37 -3.43 -9.05
CA GLU A 14 11.95 -2.04 -9.29
C GLU A 14 10.94 -1.54 -8.23
N ALA A 15 9.99 -2.39 -7.82
CA ALA A 15 9.05 -2.05 -6.76
C ALA A 15 9.72 -1.92 -5.38
N GLN A 16 10.70 -2.77 -5.09
CA GLN A 16 11.51 -2.70 -3.86
C GLN A 16 12.37 -1.43 -3.83
N ASP A 17 12.99 -1.06 -4.96
CA ASP A 17 13.80 0.15 -5.08
C ASP A 17 12.95 1.42 -4.90
N GLU A 18 11.74 1.47 -5.47
CA GLU A 18 10.80 2.57 -5.24
C GLU A 18 10.34 2.62 -3.77
N LEU A 19 9.93 1.50 -3.20
CA LEU A 19 9.45 1.46 -1.81
C LEU A 19 10.56 1.80 -0.81
N PHE A 20 11.64 1.04 -0.81
CA PHE A 20 12.70 1.16 0.19
C PHE A 20 13.64 2.31 -0.11
N GLY A 21 13.98 2.53 -1.38
CA GLY A 21 14.96 3.55 -1.78
C GLY A 21 14.37 4.95 -1.94
N LYS A 22 13.16 5.09 -2.51
CA LYS A 22 12.57 6.41 -2.83
C LYS A 22 11.55 6.89 -1.82
N LEU A 23 10.70 5.99 -1.33
CA LEU A 23 9.61 6.33 -0.40
C LEU A 23 10.07 6.27 1.06
N MET A 24 10.70 5.17 1.47
CA MET A 24 11.17 4.99 2.84
C MET A 24 12.59 5.50 3.07
N VAL A 25 13.38 5.65 1.98
CA VAL A 25 14.77 6.14 1.99
C VAL A 25 15.63 5.40 3.02
N VAL A 26 15.50 4.08 3.01
CA VAL A 26 16.21 3.18 3.91
C VAL A 26 17.64 3.04 3.40
N THR A 27 18.61 3.44 4.22
CA THR A 27 20.05 3.38 3.88
C THR A 27 20.69 2.05 4.32
N ASP A 28 20.09 1.34 5.27
CA ASP A 28 20.49 0.03 5.78
C ASP A 28 19.31 -0.93 5.98
N GLU A 29 19.47 -2.25 5.77
CA GLU A 29 18.38 -3.22 5.88
C GLU A 29 17.70 -3.26 7.28
N GLY A 30 18.37 -2.71 8.31
CA GLY A 30 17.84 -2.58 9.67
C GLY A 30 16.81 -1.46 9.86
N GLY A 31 16.70 -0.52 8.90
CA GLY A 31 15.77 0.60 8.98
C GLY A 31 14.31 0.24 8.71
N VAL A 32 14.02 -0.90 8.06
CA VAL A 32 12.63 -1.29 7.74
C VAL A 32 11.92 -1.82 8.99
N PRO A 33 10.75 -1.29 9.38
CA PRO A 33 10.00 -1.84 10.50
C PRO A 33 9.50 -3.24 10.19
N SER A 34 9.87 -4.20 11.04
CA SER A 34 9.41 -5.58 10.94
C SER A 34 7.90 -5.69 11.15
N ILE A 35 7.23 -6.50 10.34
CA ILE A 35 5.80 -6.81 10.51
C ILE A 35 5.66 -8.24 11.03
N ASN A 36 4.99 -8.41 12.17
CA ASN A 36 4.70 -9.73 12.72
C ASN A 36 3.48 -10.37 12.03
N TRP A 37 3.68 -10.84 10.80
CA TRP A 37 2.64 -11.46 9.99
C TRP A 37 1.97 -12.68 10.65
N ASP A 38 2.66 -13.34 11.58
CA ASP A 38 2.18 -14.55 12.26
C ASP A 38 1.01 -14.25 13.21
N ASN A 39 1.02 -13.07 13.83
CA ASN A 39 0.07 -12.68 14.85
C ASN A 39 -0.82 -11.50 14.42
N THR A 40 -0.68 -11.01 13.18
CA THR A 40 -1.53 -9.93 12.67
C THR A 40 -2.98 -10.40 12.56
N VAL A 41 -3.86 -9.75 13.31
CA VAL A 41 -5.30 -9.97 13.29
C VAL A 41 -5.97 -8.95 12.37
N ASN A 42 -6.87 -9.40 11.50
CA ASN A 42 -7.69 -8.51 10.68
C ASN A 42 -9.18 -8.71 11.01
N GLN A 43 -9.77 -7.78 11.76
CA GLN A 43 -11.18 -7.85 12.14
C GLN A 43 -12.09 -7.33 11.01
N LEU A 44 -12.53 -8.24 10.15
CA LEU A 44 -13.37 -7.94 8.99
C LEU A 44 -14.82 -7.56 9.32
N SER A 45 -15.30 -7.86 10.54
CA SER A 45 -16.63 -7.48 10.99
C SER A 45 -16.73 -6.00 11.41
N GLU A 46 -15.60 -5.31 11.53
CA GLU A 46 -15.57 -3.90 11.92
C GLU A 46 -15.88 -3.01 10.72
N THR A 47 -16.90 -2.17 10.86
CA THR A 47 -17.45 -1.34 9.78
C THR A 47 -17.23 0.15 10.01
N LYS A 48 -16.63 0.52 11.14
CA LYS A 48 -16.30 1.91 11.46
C LYS A 48 -15.50 2.55 10.32
N VAL A 49 -15.94 3.72 9.88
CA VAL A 49 -15.22 4.51 8.89
C VAL A 49 -13.84 4.86 9.43
N GLY A 50 -12.83 4.65 8.59
CA GLY A 50 -11.44 4.86 8.96
C GLY A 50 -10.82 3.73 9.77
N TRP A 51 -11.49 2.58 9.94
CA TRP A 51 -10.85 1.40 10.51
C TRP A 51 -9.95 0.69 9.50
N SER A 52 -8.79 0.23 9.94
CA SER A 52 -7.91 -0.73 9.26
C SER A 52 -7.43 -1.79 10.25
N PHE A 53 -6.88 -2.90 9.77
CA PHE A 53 -6.19 -3.87 10.65
C PHE A 53 -5.01 -3.22 11.39
N LEU A 54 -4.46 -2.12 10.85
CA LEU A 54 -3.47 -1.33 11.55
C LEU A 54 -4.04 -0.81 12.90
N ASP A 55 -5.33 -0.47 12.98
CA ASP A 55 -6.02 0.09 14.15
C ASP A 55 -6.40 -0.93 15.22
N ASP A 56 -6.18 -2.22 14.97
CA ASP A 56 -6.47 -3.27 15.94
C ASP A 56 -5.44 -3.27 17.08
N GLU A 57 -5.91 -3.11 18.33
CA GLU A 57 -5.04 -3.04 19.51
C GLU A 57 -4.23 -4.33 19.76
N ARG A 58 -4.68 -5.47 19.21
CA ARG A 58 -3.96 -6.75 19.27
C ARG A 58 -2.71 -6.74 18.39
N ASN A 59 -2.71 -5.92 17.34
CA ASN A 59 -1.58 -5.80 16.44
C ASN A 59 -0.54 -4.84 17.02
N LYS A 60 0.61 -5.38 17.39
CA LYS A 60 1.75 -4.60 17.87
C LYS A 60 2.75 -4.41 16.73
N PHE A 61 2.67 -3.26 16.06
CA PHE A 61 3.67 -2.85 15.07
C PHE A 61 4.83 -2.13 15.77
N SER A 62 6.06 -2.40 15.35
CA SER A 62 7.24 -1.70 15.85
C SER A 62 7.29 -0.24 15.41
N ALA A 63 6.70 0.06 14.25
CA ALA A 63 6.51 1.40 13.73
C ALA A 63 5.14 1.97 14.13
N HIS A 64 5.12 3.21 14.59
CA HIS A 64 3.87 3.94 14.80
C HIS A 64 3.33 4.44 13.44
N LYS A 65 2.57 3.58 12.74
CA LYS A 65 1.82 3.82 11.48
C LYS A 65 2.20 5.07 10.68
N GLU A 66 1.53 6.18 10.96
CA GLU A 66 1.57 7.45 10.21
C GLU A 66 2.79 8.29 10.60
N TRP A 67 3.33 8.06 11.79
CA TRP A 67 4.42 8.83 12.35
C TRP A 67 5.79 8.28 12.03
N TRP A 68 5.92 6.98 11.71
CA TRP A 68 7.22 6.38 11.50
C TRP A 68 8.04 7.10 10.42
N LEU A 69 7.46 7.38 9.24
CA LEU A 69 8.17 8.12 8.18
C LEU A 69 8.49 9.56 8.59
N PHE A 70 7.59 10.18 9.37
CA PHE A 70 7.79 11.52 9.90
C PHE A 70 8.90 11.58 10.95
N GLU A 71 9.02 10.56 11.81
CA GLU A 71 10.14 10.41 12.75
C GLU A 71 11.46 10.23 11.99
N GLN A 72 11.45 9.43 10.91
CA GLN A 72 12.63 9.24 10.06
C GLN A 72 13.07 10.52 9.36
N LEU A 73 12.14 11.39 8.98
CA LEU A 73 12.46 12.72 8.48
C LEU A 73 13.35 13.51 9.45
N TYR A 74 13.27 13.26 10.76
CA TYR A 74 14.15 13.88 11.75
C TYR A 74 15.37 13.04 12.13
N GLN A 75 15.54 11.81 11.67
CA GLN A 75 16.73 11.02 12.02
C GLN A 75 17.67 10.89 10.83
N GLU A 76 17.12 10.78 9.62
CA GLU A 76 17.87 10.52 8.40
C GLU A 76 18.19 11.81 7.64
N GLN A 77 19.47 12.08 7.46
CA GLN A 77 19.93 13.24 6.70
C GLN A 77 19.41 13.22 5.26
N ALA A 78 19.35 12.05 4.62
CA ALA A 78 18.87 11.90 3.25
C ALA A 78 17.40 12.31 3.11
N LEU A 79 16.54 11.94 4.07
CA LEU A 79 15.13 12.36 4.09
C LEU A 79 15.01 13.87 4.33
N ARG A 80 15.79 14.42 5.27
CA ARG A 80 15.81 15.88 5.49
C ARG A 80 16.16 16.62 4.23
N GLU A 81 17.23 16.21 3.55
CA GLU A 81 17.68 16.85 2.31
C GLU A 81 16.67 16.67 1.16
N GLN A 82 15.91 15.57 1.14
CA GLN A 82 14.86 15.36 0.13
C GLN A 82 13.68 16.31 0.32
N PHE A 83 13.24 16.52 1.57
CA PHE A 83 11.99 17.22 1.86
C PHE A 83 12.17 18.67 2.35
N LEU A 84 13.24 18.97 3.07
CA LEU A 84 13.44 20.24 3.76
C LEU A 84 14.55 21.07 3.11
N ASP A 85 14.37 22.39 3.08
CA ASP A 85 15.39 23.37 2.72
C ASP A 85 16.31 23.71 3.91
N ASP A 86 17.26 24.61 3.68
CA ASP A 86 18.25 25.01 4.69
C ASP A 86 17.61 25.71 5.90
N ASP A 87 16.39 26.25 5.75
CA ASP A 87 15.61 26.88 6.82
C ASP A 87 14.71 25.87 7.55
N GLY A 88 14.72 24.60 7.14
CA GLY A 88 13.90 23.53 7.72
C GLY A 88 12.44 23.55 7.26
N LEU A 89 12.13 24.28 6.18
CA LEU A 89 10.80 24.34 5.58
C LEU A 89 10.67 23.30 4.46
N LEU A 90 9.44 22.86 4.17
CA LEU A 90 9.19 21.93 3.08
C LEU A 90 9.57 22.57 1.73
N LYS A 91 10.47 21.93 0.99
CA LYS A 91 10.90 22.37 -0.34
C LYS A 91 9.69 22.47 -1.29
N PRO A 92 9.62 23.52 -2.12
CA PRO A 92 8.63 23.60 -3.20
C PRO A 92 8.71 22.35 -4.09
N GLY A 93 7.58 21.66 -4.28
CA GLY A 93 7.49 20.48 -5.13
C GLY A 93 7.98 19.16 -4.50
N ALA A 94 8.49 19.14 -3.27
CA ALA A 94 8.90 17.89 -2.60
C ALA A 94 7.71 16.94 -2.40
N GLY A 95 6.55 17.47 -2.02
CA GLY A 95 5.32 16.69 -1.92
C GLY A 95 4.87 16.09 -3.26
N GLU A 96 4.95 16.85 -4.35
CA GLU A 96 4.63 16.37 -5.70
C GLU A 96 5.62 15.31 -6.17
N ALA A 97 6.91 15.48 -5.87
CA ALA A 97 7.93 14.49 -6.19
C ALA A 97 7.70 13.18 -5.43
N TYR A 98 7.37 13.26 -4.13
CA TYR A 98 7.03 12.09 -3.34
C TYR A 98 5.76 11.39 -3.87
N GLN A 99 4.73 12.17 -4.22
CA GLN A 99 3.50 11.65 -4.80
C GLN A 99 3.76 10.87 -6.10
N ARG A 100 4.68 11.33 -6.96
CA ARG A 100 5.07 10.59 -8.17
C ARG A 100 5.71 9.24 -7.86
N HIS A 101 6.53 9.15 -6.81
CA HIS A 101 7.08 7.87 -6.35
C HIS A 101 6.00 6.95 -5.78
N VAL A 102 5.01 7.50 -5.06
CA VAL A 102 3.86 6.71 -4.58
C VAL A 102 3.08 6.13 -5.75
N GLU A 103 2.79 6.95 -6.76
CA GLU A 103 2.09 6.52 -7.98
C GLU A 103 2.87 5.43 -8.72
N GLN A 104 4.18 5.63 -8.93
CA GLN A 104 5.05 4.65 -9.57
C GLN A 104 5.09 3.31 -8.81
N PHE A 105 5.22 3.35 -7.49
CA PHE A 105 5.19 2.16 -6.66
C PHE A 105 3.85 1.42 -6.76
N LEU A 106 2.73 2.15 -6.69
CA LEU A 106 1.39 1.56 -6.80
C LEU A 106 1.13 0.96 -8.18
N GLU A 107 1.65 1.56 -9.26
CA GLU A 107 1.59 0.99 -10.62
C GLU A 107 2.38 -0.32 -10.73
N LEU A 108 3.60 -0.37 -10.18
CA LEU A 108 4.40 -1.59 -10.14
C LEU A 108 3.70 -2.68 -9.31
N LEU A 109 3.17 -2.31 -8.13
CA LEU A 109 2.43 -3.21 -7.26
C LEU A 109 1.17 -3.76 -7.94
N LEU A 110 0.45 -2.92 -8.68
CA LEU A 110 -0.71 -3.31 -9.47
C LEU A 110 -0.36 -4.41 -10.49
N ILE A 111 0.73 -4.22 -11.23
CA ILE A 111 1.22 -5.20 -12.20
C ILE A 111 1.61 -6.51 -11.49
N LEU A 112 2.34 -6.41 -10.37
CA LEU A 112 2.77 -7.57 -9.59
C LEU A 112 1.60 -8.38 -9.04
N ILE A 113 0.58 -7.70 -8.48
CA ILE A 113 -0.68 -8.32 -8.05
C ILE A 113 -1.31 -9.08 -9.22
N HIS A 114 -1.44 -8.44 -10.38
CA HIS A 114 -2.09 -9.04 -11.54
C HIS A 114 -1.35 -10.27 -12.07
N LEU A 115 -0.01 -10.26 -12.06
CA LEU A 115 0.81 -11.35 -12.57
C LEU A 115 0.97 -12.51 -11.57
N CYS A 116 0.95 -12.22 -10.26
CA CYS A 116 1.36 -13.18 -9.23
C CYS A 116 0.21 -13.69 -8.34
N ALA A 117 -0.90 -12.95 -8.20
CA ALA A 117 -1.99 -13.30 -7.27
C ALA A 117 -2.95 -14.40 -7.80
N GLY A 118 -2.68 -14.95 -8.98
CA GLY A 118 -3.40 -16.12 -9.53
C GLY A 118 -4.75 -15.83 -10.17
N GLN A 119 -5.49 -14.80 -9.74
CA GLN A 119 -6.73 -14.36 -10.38
C GLN A 119 -6.56 -12.97 -11.02
N PRO A 120 -6.56 -12.85 -12.35
CA PRO A 120 -6.54 -11.55 -13.01
C PRO A 120 -7.89 -10.87 -12.73
N SER A 121 -7.89 -9.88 -11.86
CA SER A 121 -9.08 -9.07 -11.60
C SER A 121 -9.44 -8.28 -12.86
N CYS A 122 -10.74 -8.13 -13.15
CA CYS A 122 -11.16 -7.34 -14.30
C CYS A 122 -10.76 -5.88 -14.06
N ALA A 123 -10.24 -5.17 -15.06
CA ALA A 123 -9.55 -3.88 -14.90
C ALA A 123 -10.26 -2.84 -13.99
N THR A 124 -11.60 -2.79 -13.99
CA THR A 124 -12.39 -1.88 -13.13
C THR A 124 -12.46 -2.30 -11.66
N GLU A 125 -12.14 -3.54 -11.32
CA GLU A 125 -12.21 -4.11 -9.97
C GLU A 125 -10.91 -3.88 -9.18
N ILE A 126 -9.76 -3.77 -9.87
CA ILE A 126 -8.46 -3.57 -9.19
C ILE A 126 -8.33 -2.16 -8.64
N LEU A 127 -8.89 -1.17 -9.33
CA LEU A 127 -8.92 0.23 -8.87
C LEU A 127 -9.79 0.44 -7.61
N GLY A 128 -10.48 -0.61 -7.15
CA GLY A 128 -11.31 -0.59 -5.93
C GLY A 128 -10.63 -1.16 -4.69
N LEU A 129 -9.33 -1.46 -4.72
CA LEU A 129 -8.61 -1.94 -3.53
C LEU A 129 -8.53 -0.85 -2.45
N ARG A 130 -8.80 -1.25 -1.21
CA ARG A 130 -8.91 -0.41 -0.02
C ARG A 130 -8.30 -1.15 1.15
N TRP A 131 -7.29 -0.53 1.74
CA TRP A 131 -6.62 -1.00 2.96
C TRP A 131 -7.27 -0.46 4.25
N LYS A 132 -8.26 0.42 4.12
CA LYS A 132 -8.98 1.11 5.20
C LYS A 132 -10.45 1.28 4.82
N ASN A 133 -11.35 1.16 5.81
CA ASN A 133 -12.77 1.44 5.65
C ASN A 133 -12.98 2.91 5.26
N THR A 134 -13.83 3.18 4.27
CA THR A 134 -14.13 4.53 3.82
C THR A 134 -15.62 4.82 3.86
N ALA A 135 -15.99 6.09 4.02
CA ALA A 135 -17.40 6.49 4.09
C ALA A 135 -18.20 6.09 2.83
N ASN A 136 -17.57 6.20 1.65
CA ASN A 136 -18.24 5.97 0.36
C ASN A 136 -17.96 4.57 -0.23
N GLY A 137 -16.85 3.92 0.17
CA GLY A 137 -16.45 2.60 -0.33
C GLY A 137 -16.79 1.44 0.61
N GLY A 138 -17.23 1.73 1.83
CA GLY A 138 -17.55 0.73 2.84
C GLY A 138 -16.31 0.06 3.43
N VAL A 139 -16.42 -1.25 3.69
CA VAL A 139 -15.36 -2.02 4.34
C VAL A 139 -14.14 -2.21 3.42
N GLN A 140 -12.96 -2.28 4.03
CA GLN A 140 -11.70 -2.62 3.38
C GLN A 140 -11.77 -3.98 2.69
N ASN A 141 -10.95 -4.18 1.68
CA ASN A 141 -10.90 -5.42 0.90
C ASN A 141 -9.47 -5.91 0.62
N VAL A 142 -8.49 -5.29 1.26
CA VAL A 142 -7.18 -5.89 1.54
C VAL A 142 -7.26 -6.56 2.91
N ILE A 143 -7.07 -7.87 2.92
CA ILE A 143 -7.30 -8.75 4.08
C ILE A 143 -5.97 -9.38 4.47
N ILE A 144 -5.71 -9.50 5.77
CA ILE A 144 -4.56 -10.24 6.30
C ILE A 144 -5.10 -11.44 7.06
N GLU A 145 -4.74 -12.64 6.64
CA GLU A 145 -5.17 -13.87 7.28
C GLU A 145 -4.10 -14.94 7.14
N ASN A 146 -3.71 -15.59 8.24
CA ASN A 146 -2.74 -16.69 8.25
C ASN A 146 -1.44 -16.39 7.49
N ARG A 147 -0.86 -15.19 7.69
CA ARG A 147 0.37 -14.70 7.01
C ARG A 147 0.20 -14.44 5.51
N LEU A 148 -1.02 -14.49 4.99
CA LEU A 148 -1.35 -14.22 3.60
C LEU A 148 -2.05 -12.87 3.46
N VAL A 149 -1.84 -12.26 2.30
CA VAL A 149 -2.58 -11.07 1.88
C VAL A 149 -3.67 -11.51 0.91
N GLY A 150 -4.92 -11.37 1.33
CA GLY A 150 -6.10 -11.55 0.51
C GLY A 150 -6.51 -10.23 -0.17
N LEU A 151 -6.76 -10.27 -1.46
CA LEU A 151 -7.21 -9.12 -2.24
C LEU A 151 -8.59 -9.43 -2.80
N VAL A 152 -9.61 -8.74 -2.29
CA VAL A 152 -11.01 -8.96 -2.69
C VAL A 152 -11.46 -7.82 -3.59
N GLY A 153 -11.39 -8.01 -4.90
CA GLY A 153 -11.95 -7.06 -5.86
C GLY A 153 -13.45 -6.89 -5.63
N GLN A 154 -13.93 -5.64 -5.59
CA GLN A 154 -15.37 -5.41 -5.55
C GLN A 154 -15.96 -5.61 -6.95
N TYR A 155 -16.75 -6.66 -7.07
CA TYR A 155 -17.48 -6.98 -8.29
C TYR A 155 -18.90 -6.41 -8.24
N HIS A 156 -19.23 -5.48 -9.14
CA HIS A 156 -20.61 -5.10 -9.38
C HIS A 156 -21.21 -5.96 -10.50
N LYS A 157 -21.92 -7.04 -10.11
CA LYS A 157 -22.67 -7.89 -11.04
C LYS A 157 -23.72 -7.04 -11.77
N GLY A 158 -23.54 -6.86 -13.07
CA GLY A 158 -24.47 -6.10 -13.93
C GLY A 158 -24.02 -4.69 -14.31
N TYR A 159 -22.86 -4.20 -13.85
CA TYR A 159 -22.34 -2.89 -14.30
C TYR A 159 -22.06 -2.89 -15.80
N ARG A 160 -21.38 -3.92 -16.32
CA ARG A 160 -21.08 -4.06 -17.76
C ARG A 160 -22.33 -4.08 -18.66
N SER A 161 -23.47 -4.54 -18.16
CA SER A 161 -24.71 -4.60 -18.95
C SER A 161 -25.61 -3.37 -18.76
N SER A 162 -25.47 -2.60 -17.69
CA SER A 162 -26.41 -1.53 -17.33
C SER A 162 -25.81 -0.14 -17.21
N GLY A 163 -24.49 0.00 -17.10
CA GLY A 163 -23.80 1.26 -16.83
C GLY A 163 -24.10 1.87 -15.44
N ASN A 164 -24.94 1.23 -14.64
CA ASN A 164 -25.39 1.71 -13.34
C ASN A 164 -24.83 0.85 -12.20
N ILE A 165 -24.28 1.50 -11.19
CA ILE A 165 -23.86 0.84 -9.95
C ILE A 165 -25.10 0.65 -9.08
N LYS A 166 -25.53 -0.60 -8.90
CA LYS A 166 -26.58 -0.95 -7.94
C LYS A 166 -25.92 -1.16 -6.57
N ILE A 167 -26.01 -0.16 -5.71
CA ILE A 167 -25.62 -0.29 -4.30
C ILE A 167 -26.80 -0.95 -3.58
N ILE A 168 -26.57 -2.15 -3.04
CA ILE A 168 -27.57 -2.85 -2.21
C ILE A 168 -27.10 -2.66 -0.77
N HIS A 169 -27.95 -2.02 0.04
CA HIS A 169 -27.76 -1.83 1.49
C HIS A 169 -28.10 -3.10 2.26
#